data_AF-A0A7X7AE25-F1
#
_entry.id   AF-A0A7X7AE25-F1
#
_cell.length_a   1.000
_cell.length_b   1.000
_cell.length_c   1.000
_cell.angle_alpha   90.00
_cell.angle_beta   90.00
_cell.angle_gamma   90.00
#
_symmetry.space_group_name_H-M   'P 1'
#
loop_
_entity.id
_entity.type
_entity.pdbx_description
1 polymer ?
#
loop_
_entity_poly.entity_id
_entity_poly.type
_entity_poly.pdbx_seq_one_letter_code
_entity_poly.pdbx_strand_id
1 'polypeptide(L)'
;SKKETIEHFSLIFPEKEKLIKDVLEKILKQLVRKMITLERIRPDGRKLDEIRKITTEVGILPRTHGSGLFTRGQTQVLTVCTLGALGDIQILDGLGAVESKRYMHHYNMPPYSVGEARPMRGPGRREIGHGALAERALEPMIPPENEFPYTIRLVSEVIESNGSTSMGSVCGSTLALLDAGVPIKAPVAGIAMGLVKEENEYAILSDIQGIEDALGDMDFKVAGTQTGVTALQMDIKIAGVSREILEMALRQARDGRMFILSKMLETISEPRAELSTYAPRIISFTIDPDKIREVIGPGGKMIKKIIEQTGVSIDIEDDGRVFIASPNQAAANQATSIIQNLIQDVEVGKVYLGKVVRLMDFGAFVEIIPGVMGMQGKEGLVHISQLAEERVARVRDVVKEGDEILVKVTDIDRQGRVNLSRKEVLRGQRKAREKEKS
;
A
#
# COMPACT_ATOMS: atom_id res chain seq x y z
N SER A 1 47.52 -21.19 -2.97
CA SER A 1 46.17 -20.60 -3.21
C SER A 1 45.37 -21.48 -4.18
N LYS A 2 44.02 -21.37 -4.28
CA LYS A 2 43.21 -22.17 -5.24
C LYS A 2 43.75 -22.07 -6.68
N LYS A 3 44.23 -20.88 -7.06
CA LYS A 3 44.82 -20.59 -8.37
C LYS A 3 46.14 -21.33 -8.58
N GLU A 4 47.08 -21.24 -7.64
CA GLU A 4 48.36 -21.97 -7.71
C GLU A 4 48.16 -23.48 -7.77
N THR A 5 47.19 -24.02 -7.02
CA THR A 5 46.92 -25.46 -7.02
C THR A 5 46.36 -25.92 -8.37
N ILE A 6 45.45 -25.14 -8.97
CA ILE A 6 44.95 -25.42 -10.31
C ILE A 6 46.08 -25.32 -11.33
N GLU A 7 46.89 -24.24 -11.31
CA GLU A 7 48.02 -24.06 -12.23
C GLU A 7 49.01 -25.22 -12.15
N HIS A 8 49.38 -25.64 -10.93
CA HIS A 8 50.31 -26.76 -10.73
C HIS A 8 49.75 -28.09 -11.27
N PHE A 9 48.52 -28.45 -10.89
CA PHE A 9 47.95 -29.74 -11.29
C PHE A 9 47.47 -29.77 -12.75
N SER A 10 47.12 -28.63 -13.34
CA SER A 10 46.82 -28.54 -14.77
C SER A 10 48.06 -28.75 -15.65
N LEU A 11 49.26 -28.41 -15.17
CA LEU A 11 50.50 -28.75 -15.88
C LEU A 11 50.78 -30.26 -15.87
N ILE A 12 50.40 -30.95 -14.78
CA ILE A 12 50.61 -32.40 -14.61
C ILE A 12 49.49 -33.21 -15.29
N PHE A 13 48.25 -32.69 -15.28
CA PHE A 13 47.07 -33.33 -15.87
C PHE A 13 46.28 -32.36 -16.77
N PRO A 14 46.78 -32.05 -17.99
CA PRO A 14 46.23 -31.01 -18.86
C PRO A 14 44.77 -31.22 -19.25
N GLU A 15 44.33 -32.46 -19.45
CA GLU A 15 42.96 -32.79 -19.87
C GLU A 15 41.98 -32.93 -18.68
N LYS A 16 42.46 -32.81 -17.44
CA LYS A 16 41.65 -33.06 -16.23
C LYS A 16 41.39 -31.81 -15.39
N GLU A 17 41.53 -30.61 -15.97
CA GLU A 17 41.30 -29.35 -15.24
C GLU A 17 39.93 -29.30 -14.54
N LYS A 18 38.87 -29.77 -15.19
CA LYS A 18 37.53 -29.84 -14.59
C LYS A 18 37.52 -30.74 -13.35
N LEU A 19 38.11 -31.92 -13.45
CA LEU A 19 38.20 -32.87 -12.33
C LEU A 19 39.02 -32.30 -11.17
N ILE A 20 40.10 -31.55 -11.46
CA ILE A 20 40.91 -30.88 -10.44
C ILE A 20 40.06 -29.86 -9.68
N LYS A 21 39.27 -29.04 -10.39
CA LYS A 21 38.35 -28.07 -9.76
C LYS A 21 37.32 -28.76 -8.87
N ASP A 22 36.70 -29.84 -9.37
CA ASP A 22 35.68 -30.60 -8.63
C ASP A 22 36.27 -31.21 -7.34
N VAL A 23 37.48 -31.78 -7.40
CA VAL A 23 38.18 -32.35 -6.23
C VAL A 23 38.52 -31.26 -5.21
N LEU A 24 39.03 -30.11 -5.66
CA LEU A 24 39.33 -28.99 -4.78
C LEU A 24 38.08 -28.45 -4.07
N GLU A 25 36.95 -28.38 -4.78
CA GLU A 25 35.68 -27.96 -4.18
C GLU A 25 35.16 -28.98 -3.18
N LYS A 26 35.33 -30.28 -3.45
CA LYS A 26 35.00 -31.34 -2.48
C LYS A 26 35.85 -31.24 -1.22
N ILE A 27 37.17 -31.02 -1.35
CA ILE A 27 38.08 -30.83 -0.21
C ILE A 27 37.67 -29.60 0.60
N LEU A 28 37.43 -28.46 -0.08
CA LEU A 28 36.99 -27.23 0.57
C LEU A 28 35.68 -27.45 1.35
N LYS A 29 34.70 -28.12 0.73
CA LYS A 29 33.44 -28.46 1.38
C LYS A 29 33.67 -29.30 2.64
N GLN A 30 34.48 -30.34 2.56
CA GLN A 30 34.76 -31.20 3.71
C GLN A 30 35.48 -30.45 4.84
N LEU A 31 36.46 -29.60 4.53
CA LEU A 31 37.21 -28.83 5.52
C LEU A 31 36.30 -27.83 6.25
N VAL A 32 35.54 -27.02 5.50
CA VAL A 32 34.64 -26.02 6.08
C VAL A 32 33.58 -26.69 6.96
N ARG A 33 33.02 -27.83 6.51
CA ARG A 33 32.03 -28.56 7.30
C ARG A 33 32.61 -29.09 8.61
N LYS A 34 33.81 -29.70 8.56
CA LYS A 34 34.50 -30.17 9.77
C LYS A 34 34.82 -29.04 10.75
N MET A 35 35.27 -27.89 10.23
CA MET A 35 35.51 -26.71 11.07
C MET A 35 34.22 -26.24 11.77
N ILE A 36 33.10 -26.23 11.06
CA ILE A 36 31.80 -25.80 11.62
C ILE A 36 31.25 -26.81 12.63
N THR A 37 31.33 -28.12 12.35
CA THR A 37 30.73 -29.15 13.20
C THR A 37 31.59 -29.53 14.40
N LEU A 38 32.90 -29.73 14.20
CA LEU A 38 33.82 -30.20 15.24
C LEU A 38 34.47 -29.04 15.99
N GLU A 39 35.05 -28.09 15.26
CA GLU A 39 35.78 -26.96 15.88
C GLU A 39 34.84 -25.81 16.29
N ARG A 40 33.59 -25.83 15.81
CA ARG A 40 32.56 -24.79 16.05
C ARG A 40 32.99 -23.40 15.57
N ILE A 41 33.84 -23.35 14.54
CA ILE A 41 34.36 -22.12 13.93
C ILE A 41 33.75 -21.93 12.54
N ARG A 42 33.22 -20.73 12.27
CA ARG A 42 32.67 -20.34 10.96
C ARG A 42 33.75 -19.76 10.04
N PRO A 43 33.56 -19.75 8.71
CA PRO A 43 34.53 -19.19 7.77
C PRO A 43 34.92 -17.73 8.02
N ASP A 44 34.04 -16.95 8.65
CA ASP A 44 34.25 -15.55 9.02
C ASP A 44 34.62 -15.34 10.50
N GLY A 45 34.84 -16.43 11.26
CA GLY A 45 35.26 -16.41 12.66
C GLY A 45 34.14 -16.19 13.68
N ARG A 46 32.88 -16.01 13.25
CA ARG A 46 31.74 -15.86 14.16
C ARG A 46 31.42 -17.14 14.92
N LYS A 47 30.71 -16.98 16.05
CA LYS A 47 30.01 -18.10 16.71
C LYS A 47 28.82 -18.58 15.86
N LEU A 48 28.34 -19.78 16.17
CA LEU A 48 27.22 -20.41 15.46
C LEU A 48 25.92 -19.61 15.58
N ASP A 49 25.68 -18.95 16.71
CA ASP A 49 24.48 -18.16 17.00
C ASP A 49 24.64 -16.66 16.71
N GLU A 50 25.85 -16.22 16.38
CA GLU A 50 26.18 -14.81 16.20
C GLU A 50 25.71 -14.25 14.85
N ILE A 51 25.05 -13.09 14.91
CA ILE A 51 24.51 -12.37 13.76
C ILE A 51 25.51 -11.31 13.30
N ARG A 52 25.63 -11.11 11.98
CA ARG A 52 26.50 -10.08 11.42
C ARG A 52 26.07 -8.69 11.88
N LYS A 53 26.99 -7.73 11.83
CA LYS A 53 26.70 -6.32 12.12
C LYS A 53 25.51 -5.82 11.30
N ILE A 54 24.55 -5.19 11.97
CA ILE A 54 23.35 -4.61 11.35
C ILE A 54 23.43 -3.09 11.41
N THR A 55 23.08 -2.43 10.31
CA THR A 55 22.76 -1.00 10.27
C THR A 55 21.44 -0.82 9.52
N THR A 56 20.64 0.13 9.99
CA THR A 56 19.30 0.40 9.48
C THR A 56 19.09 1.89 9.35
N GLU A 57 18.48 2.31 8.25
CA GLU A 57 18.20 3.72 7.93
C GLU A 57 16.84 3.82 7.26
N VAL A 58 16.17 4.96 7.42
CA VAL A 58 14.86 5.27 6.81
C VAL A 58 14.86 6.67 6.20
N GLY A 59 13.92 6.96 5.29
CA GLY A 59 13.77 8.30 4.71
C GLY A 59 14.96 8.76 3.86
N ILE A 60 15.69 7.84 3.24
CA ILE A 60 16.93 8.10 2.50
C ILE A 60 16.65 8.74 1.14
N LEU A 61 15.53 8.38 0.53
CA LEU A 61 15.14 8.89 -0.79
C LEU A 61 14.19 10.09 -0.62
N PRO A 62 14.51 11.28 -1.17
CA PRO A 62 13.78 12.52 -0.84
C PRO A 62 12.29 12.58 -1.24
N ARG A 63 11.87 11.76 -2.21
CA ARG A 63 10.53 11.86 -2.83
C ARG A 63 9.67 10.62 -2.70
N THR A 64 10.23 9.52 -2.21
CA THR A 64 9.47 8.28 -2.05
C THR A 64 8.48 8.41 -0.90
N HIS A 65 7.39 7.65 -0.91
CA HIS A 65 6.41 7.73 0.18
C HIS A 65 6.99 7.17 1.48
N GLY A 66 7.80 6.11 1.38
CA GLY A 66 8.71 5.69 2.44
C GLY A 66 9.89 4.92 1.86
N SER A 67 10.98 4.86 2.60
CA SER A 67 12.18 4.11 2.23
C SER A 67 12.85 3.50 3.46
N GLY A 68 13.45 2.33 3.27
CA GLY A 68 14.19 1.62 4.31
C GLY A 68 15.43 0.94 3.73
N LEU A 69 16.61 1.26 4.25
CA LEU A 69 17.85 0.57 3.95
C LEU A 69 18.19 -0.35 5.10
N PHE A 70 18.23 -1.65 4.82
CA PHE A 70 18.65 -2.66 5.77
C PHE A 70 19.99 -3.24 5.31
N THR A 71 21.01 -3.12 6.15
CA THR A 71 22.33 -3.71 5.93
C THR A 71 22.65 -4.70 7.04
N ARG A 72 23.05 -5.92 6.68
CA ARG A 72 23.51 -6.97 7.58
C ARG A 72 24.76 -7.62 7.02
N GLY A 73 25.92 -7.30 7.59
CA GLY A 73 27.21 -7.65 7.02
C GLY A 73 27.34 -7.13 5.58
N GLN A 74 27.55 -8.03 4.62
CA GLN A 74 27.63 -7.75 3.18
C GLN A 74 26.32 -8.09 2.45
N THR A 75 25.19 -7.99 3.14
CA THR A 75 23.86 -8.05 2.54
C THR A 75 23.18 -6.73 2.77
N GLN A 76 22.88 -6.01 1.70
CA GLN A 76 22.25 -4.69 1.75
C GLN A 76 21.04 -4.66 0.82
N VAL A 77 19.89 -4.25 1.37
CA VAL A 77 18.63 -4.15 0.64
C VAL A 77 18.02 -2.79 0.90
N LEU A 78 17.80 -2.04 -0.18
CA LEU A 78 17.04 -0.79 -0.18
C LEU A 78 15.61 -1.11 -0.60
N THR A 79 14.65 -0.87 0.28
CA THR A 79 13.24 -1.01 -0.05
C THR A 79 12.57 0.36 -0.16
N VAL A 80 11.76 0.53 -1.19
CA VAL A 80 10.94 1.71 -1.44
C VAL A 80 9.47 1.35 -1.33
N CYS A 81 8.73 2.12 -0.51
CA CYS A 81 7.28 2.05 -0.38
C CYS A 81 6.62 3.12 -1.25
N THR A 82 5.64 2.70 -2.04
CA THR A 82 4.76 3.55 -2.84
C THR A 82 3.32 3.25 -2.46
N LEU A 83 2.55 4.32 -2.27
CA LEU A 83 1.12 4.30 -1.94
C LEU A 83 0.35 4.80 -3.17
N GLY A 84 -0.61 4.01 -3.64
CA GLY A 84 -1.46 4.32 -4.78
C GLY A 84 -2.94 4.39 -4.40
N ALA A 85 -3.76 4.78 -5.36
CA ALA A 85 -5.23 4.71 -5.23
C ALA A 85 -5.69 3.24 -5.21
N LEU A 86 -6.94 2.99 -4.85
CA LEU A 86 -7.50 1.63 -4.85
C LEU A 86 -7.60 1.07 -6.27
N GLY A 87 -7.80 1.92 -7.29
CA GLY A 87 -7.71 1.50 -8.69
C GLY A 87 -6.34 0.95 -9.14
N ASP A 88 -5.25 1.20 -8.40
CA ASP A 88 -3.90 0.74 -8.75
C ASP A 88 -3.62 -0.73 -8.35
N ILE A 89 -4.62 -1.46 -7.85
CA ILE A 89 -4.49 -2.88 -7.52
C ILE A 89 -4.06 -3.72 -8.72
N GLN A 90 -3.24 -4.74 -8.47
CA GLN A 90 -2.86 -5.68 -9.50
C GLN A 90 -3.95 -6.75 -9.68
N ILE A 91 -4.54 -6.82 -10.87
CA ILE A 91 -5.45 -7.91 -11.26
C ILE A 91 -4.63 -9.12 -11.71
N LEU A 92 -4.95 -10.28 -11.15
CA LEU A 92 -4.33 -11.57 -11.47
C LEU A 92 -5.33 -12.42 -12.25
N ASP A 93 -5.12 -12.48 -13.57
CA ASP A 93 -5.88 -13.33 -14.48
C ASP A 93 -5.11 -14.63 -14.74
N GLY A 94 -5.35 -15.62 -13.88
CA GLY A 94 -4.71 -16.93 -13.91
C GLY A 94 -5.66 -18.03 -14.42
N LEU A 95 -5.33 -19.28 -14.08
CA LEU A 95 -6.23 -20.41 -14.37
C LEU A 95 -7.46 -20.47 -13.43
N GLY A 96 -7.41 -19.74 -12.31
CA GLY A 96 -8.44 -19.74 -11.27
C GLY A 96 -9.44 -18.59 -11.44
N ALA A 97 -10.10 -18.24 -10.33
CA ALA A 97 -10.86 -17.00 -10.28
C ALA A 97 -9.92 -15.80 -10.47
N VAL A 98 -10.45 -14.72 -11.05
CA VAL A 98 -9.74 -13.46 -11.12
C VAL A 98 -9.55 -12.94 -9.69
N GLU A 99 -8.30 -12.79 -9.28
CA GLU A 99 -7.91 -12.29 -7.97
C GLU A 99 -7.32 -10.89 -8.09
N SER A 100 -7.26 -10.16 -6.98
CA SER A 100 -6.63 -8.85 -6.92
C SER A 100 -5.62 -8.76 -5.78
N LYS A 101 -4.49 -8.10 -6.02
CA LYS A 101 -3.48 -7.80 -5.01
C LYS A 101 -3.45 -6.31 -4.68
N ARG A 102 -3.86 -6.00 -3.45
CA ARG A 102 -3.72 -4.66 -2.84
C ARG A 102 -2.32 -4.39 -2.31
N TYR A 103 -1.65 -5.44 -1.85
CA TYR A 103 -0.27 -5.40 -1.41
C TYR A 103 0.59 -6.15 -2.42
N MET A 104 1.59 -5.45 -2.95
CA MET A 104 2.51 -5.97 -3.96
C MET A 104 3.94 -5.87 -3.46
N HIS A 105 4.69 -6.96 -3.52
CA HIS A 105 6.13 -6.96 -3.25
C HIS A 105 6.92 -7.36 -4.49
N HIS A 106 7.73 -6.43 -4.98
CA HIS A 106 8.69 -6.68 -6.03
C HIS A 106 10.09 -6.74 -5.45
N TYR A 107 10.86 -7.73 -5.90
CA TYR A 107 12.23 -7.97 -5.48
C TYR A 107 13.12 -8.01 -6.71
N ASN A 108 14.21 -7.26 -6.67
CA ASN A 108 15.17 -7.14 -7.76
C ASN A 108 16.58 -7.44 -7.23
N MET A 109 17.34 -8.25 -7.96
CA MET A 109 18.71 -8.61 -7.63
C MET A 109 19.63 -8.33 -8.81
N PRO A 110 20.06 -7.07 -8.98
CA PRO A 110 20.92 -6.68 -10.09
C PRO A 110 22.30 -7.37 -10.01
N PRO A 111 22.96 -7.64 -11.15
CA PRO A 111 24.23 -8.39 -11.18
C PRO A 111 25.37 -7.78 -10.35
N TYR A 112 25.39 -6.44 -10.24
CA TYR A 112 26.40 -5.74 -9.44
C TYR A 112 26.31 -6.10 -7.96
N SER A 113 25.16 -6.59 -7.47
CA SER A 113 24.98 -6.93 -6.06
C SER A 113 25.88 -8.08 -5.59
N VAL A 114 26.38 -8.88 -6.53
CA VAL A 114 27.34 -9.97 -6.31
C VAL A 114 28.69 -9.67 -6.99
N GLY A 115 28.91 -8.45 -7.45
CA GLY A 115 30.15 -8.04 -8.13
C GLY A 115 30.30 -8.58 -9.56
N GLU A 116 29.20 -8.99 -10.20
CA GLU A 116 29.23 -9.54 -11.56
C GLU A 116 28.70 -8.54 -12.60
N ALA A 117 29.25 -8.59 -13.81
CA ALA A 117 28.73 -7.84 -14.95
C ALA A 117 27.86 -8.76 -15.83
N ARG A 118 26.55 -8.54 -15.84
CA ARG A 118 25.60 -9.26 -16.72
C ARG A 118 24.56 -8.29 -17.30
N PRO A 119 23.97 -8.60 -18.47
CA PRO A 119 22.88 -7.79 -19.01
C PRO A 119 21.67 -7.76 -18.07
N MET A 120 21.07 -6.58 -17.88
CA MET A 120 19.80 -6.44 -17.17
C MET A 120 18.67 -7.04 -18.02
N ARG A 121 17.94 -8.00 -17.45
CA ARG A 121 16.74 -8.61 -18.03
C ARG A 121 15.58 -8.46 -17.05
N GLY A 122 14.38 -8.87 -17.47
CA GLY A 122 13.24 -8.99 -16.55
C GLY A 122 13.50 -9.99 -15.41
N PRO A 123 12.69 -9.95 -14.34
CA PRO A 123 12.94 -10.74 -13.14
C PRO A 123 12.89 -12.26 -13.42
N GLY A 124 13.88 -12.97 -12.93
CA GLY A 124 13.97 -14.43 -12.99
C GLY A 124 13.10 -15.13 -11.94
N ARG A 125 13.00 -16.46 -12.03
CA ARG A 125 12.22 -17.28 -11.07
C ARG A 125 12.62 -17.07 -9.61
N ARG A 126 13.93 -16.90 -9.34
CA ARG A 126 14.44 -16.69 -7.97
C ARG A 126 14.02 -15.34 -7.41
N GLU A 127 14.04 -14.30 -8.23
CA GLU A 127 13.63 -12.95 -7.82
C GLU A 127 12.14 -12.92 -7.50
N ILE A 128 11.30 -13.52 -8.36
CA ILE A 128 9.87 -13.70 -8.11
C ILE A 128 9.62 -14.52 -6.83
N GLY A 129 10.36 -15.63 -6.65
CA GLY A 129 10.22 -16.48 -5.47
C GLY A 129 10.61 -15.78 -4.16
N HIS A 130 11.68 -14.99 -4.16
CA HIS A 130 12.10 -14.19 -3.01
C HIS A 130 11.11 -13.05 -2.72
N GLY A 131 10.61 -12.37 -3.75
CA GLY A 131 9.57 -11.36 -3.61
C GLY A 131 8.30 -11.94 -2.99
N ALA A 132 7.82 -13.07 -3.50
CA ALA A 132 6.66 -13.77 -2.94
C ALA A 132 6.86 -14.23 -1.48
N LEU A 133 8.07 -14.67 -1.11
CA LEU A 133 8.36 -15.02 0.28
C LEU A 133 8.28 -13.79 1.20
N ALA A 134 8.85 -12.66 0.77
CA ALA A 134 8.78 -11.42 1.52
C ALA A 134 7.35 -10.85 1.59
N GLU A 135 6.59 -10.98 0.50
CA GLU A 135 5.17 -10.62 0.44
C GLU A 135 4.37 -11.39 1.49
N ARG A 136 4.45 -12.73 1.47
CA ARG A 136 3.76 -13.61 2.43
C ARG A 136 4.14 -13.34 3.88
N ALA A 137 5.39 -12.92 4.12
CA ALA A 137 5.85 -12.60 5.46
C ALA A 137 5.21 -11.32 6.03
N LEU A 138 4.81 -10.39 5.17
CA LEU A 138 4.32 -9.05 5.56
C LEU A 138 2.82 -8.89 5.39
N GLU A 139 2.21 -9.58 4.43
CA GLU A 139 0.77 -9.53 4.14
C GLU A 139 -0.12 -9.67 5.39
N PRO A 140 0.15 -10.58 6.35
CA PRO A 140 -0.67 -10.68 7.57
C PRO A 140 -0.67 -9.41 8.44
N MET A 141 0.38 -8.58 8.32
CA MET A 141 0.58 -7.35 9.07
C MET A 141 0.02 -6.12 8.35
N ILE A 142 -0.34 -6.24 7.06
CA ILE A 142 -0.95 -5.14 6.32
C ILE A 142 -2.35 -4.85 6.91
N PRO A 143 -2.67 -3.56 7.18
CA PRO A 143 -3.98 -3.18 7.69
C PRO A 143 -5.10 -3.54 6.70
N PRO A 144 -6.35 -3.72 7.17
CA PRO A 144 -7.49 -3.88 6.28
C PRO A 144 -7.77 -2.59 5.48
N GLU A 145 -8.51 -2.70 4.38
CA GLU A 145 -8.77 -1.59 3.45
C GLU A 145 -9.54 -0.44 4.10
N ASN A 146 -10.50 -0.77 4.96
CA ASN A 146 -11.31 0.22 5.68
C ASN A 146 -10.48 1.08 6.65
N GLU A 147 -9.35 0.57 7.14
CA GLU A 147 -8.43 1.30 8.02
C GLU A 147 -7.37 2.06 7.20
N PHE A 148 -6.88 1.44 6.13
CA PHE A 148 -5.85 2.03 5.27
C PHE A 148 -6.18 1.77 3.79
N PRO A 149 -6.98 2.66 3.15
CA PRO A 149 -7.56 2.45 1.83
C PRO A 149 -6.56 2.73 0.70
N TYR A 150 -5.32 2.26 0.83
CA TYR A 150 -4.27 2.43 -0.16
C TYR A 150 -3.90 1.10 -0.80
N THR A 151 -3.56 1.17 -2.08
CA THR A 151 -2.73 0.14 -2.71
C THR A 151 -1.28 0.37 -2.28
N ILE A 152 -0.60 -0.70 -1.88
CA ILE A 152 0.76 -0.64 -1.32
C ILE A 152 1.68 -1.43 -2.21
N ARG A 153 2.67 -0.75 -2.79
CA ARG A 153 3.73 -1.38 -3.58
C ARG A 153 5.07 -1.18 -2.89
N LEU A 154 5.74 -2.30 -2.61
CA LEU A 154 7.13 -2.31 -2.18
C LEU A 154 8.03 -2.80 -3.32
N VAL A 155 9.16 -2.14 -3.48
CA VAL A 155 10.24 -2.59 -4.38
C VAL A 155 11.51 -2.70 -3.57
N SER A 156 12.05 -3.92 -3.44
CA SER A 156 13.29 -4.20 -2.74
C SER A 156 14.42 -4.40 -3.75
N GLU A 157 15.34 -3.43 -3.77
CA GLU A 157 16.56 -3.45 -4.58
C GLU A 157 17.71 -3.99 -3.74
N VAL A 158 18.26 -5.13 -4.15
CA VAL A 158 19.45 -5.68 -3.50
C VAL A 158 20.69 -4.95 -4.00
N ILE A 159 21.34 -4.22 -3.10
CA ILE A 159 22.58 -3.49 -3.41
C ILE A 159 23.80 -4.38 -3.20
N GLU A 160 23.79 -5.22 -2.16
CA GLU A 160 24.86 -6.18 -1.86
C GLU A 160 24.26 -7.51 -1.42
N SER A 161 24.92 -8.63 -1.77
CA SER A 161 24.46 -9.97 -1.41
C SER A 161 25.60 -10.87 -0.97
N ASN A 162 25.59 -11.25 0.31
CA ASN A 162 26.40 -12.34 0.84
C ASN A 162 25.62 -13.16 1.90
N GLY A 163 24.30 -13.22 1.80
CA GLY A 163 23.47 -14.01 2.72
C GLY A 163 22.03 -13.54 2.80
N SER A 164 21.10 -14.40 2.40
CA SER A 164 19.64 -14.23 2.45
C SER A 164 19.13 -12.78 2.32
N THR A 165 19.26 -12.27 1.10
CA THR A 165 18.67 -10.99 0.67
C THR A 165 17.15 -11.00 0.74
N SER A 166 16.50 -12.17 0.66
CA SER A 166 15.05 -12.30 0.87
C SER A 166 14.61 -11.96 2.30
N MET A 167 15.44 -12.26 3.30
CA MET A 167 15.17 -11.83 4.68
C MET A 167 15.58 -10.37 4.90
N GLY A 168 16.63 -9.92 4.21
CA GLY A 168 16.97 -8.49 4.13
C GLY A 168 15.82 -7.66 3.56
N SER A 169 15.12 -8.16 2.53
CA SER A 169 13.96 -7.46 1.95
C SER A 169 12.77 -7.42 2.90
N VAL A 170 12.52 -8.45 3.72
CA VAL A 170 11.48 -8.37 4.77
C VAL A 170 11.80 -7.26 5.76
N CYS A 171 13.05 -7.19 6.24
CA CYS A 171 13.46 -6.15 7.18
C CYS A 171 13.41 -4.75 6.56
N GLY A 172 13.97 -4.56 5.35
CA GLY A 172 13.91 -3.29 4.62
C GLY A 172 12.49 -2.83 4.33
N SER A 173 11.61 -3.78 3.98
CA SER A 173 10.19 -3.52 3.75
C SER A 173 9.45 -3.06 4.98
N THR A 174 9.66 -3.69 6.13
CA THR A 174 9.10 -3.24 7.41
C THR A 174 9.53 -1.80 7.71
N LEU A 175 10.82 -1.49 7.55
CA LEU A 175 11.33 -0.12 7.75
C LEU A 175 10.65 0.87 6.78
N ALA A 176 10.54 0.51 5.50
CA ALA A 176 9.91 1.36 4.48
C ALA A 176 8.40 1.57 4.71
N LEU A 177 7.69 0.56 5.22
CA LEU A 177 6.27 0.66 5.58
C LEU A 177 6.05 1.59 6.77
N LEU A 178 6.88 1.46 7.82
CA LEU A 178 6.84 2.34 8.98
C LEU A 178 7.18 3.78 8.59
N ASP A 179 8.21 3.98 7.77
CA ASP A 179 8.62 5.29 7.25
C ASP A 179 7.53 5.92 6.36
N ALA A 180 6.78 5.10 5.61
CA ALA A 180 5.64 5.55 4.81
C ALA A 180 4.39 5.89 5.62
N GLY A 181 4.38 5.66 6.94
CA GLY A 181 3.21 5.86 7.79
C GLY A 181 2.12 4.81 7.62
N VAL A 182 2.47 3.62 7.10
CA VAL A 182 1.51 2.51 6.99
C VAL A 182 1.29 1.92 8.39
N PRO A 183 0.04 1.85 8.89
CA PRO A 183 -0.27 1.32 10.22
C PRO A 183 -0.23 -0.21 10.22
N ILE A 184 0.96 -0.79 10.06
CA ILE A 184 1.15 -2.24 10.14
C ILE A 184 0.89 -2.73 11.57
N LYS A 185 0.25 -3.90 11.72
CA LYS A 185 -0.14 -4.45 13.04
C LYS A 185 1.04 -4.67 13.97
N ALA A 186 2.17 -5.10 13.42
CA ALA A 186 3.43 -5.25 14.12
C ALA A 186 4.61 -5.32 13.13
N PRO A 187 5.80 -4.87 13.55
CA PRO A 187 7.00 -4.96 12.72
C PRO A 187 7.48 -6.41 12.57
N VAL A 188 7.98 -6.74 11.37
CA VAL A 188 8.43 -8.09 10.99
C VAL A 188 9.92 -8.08 10.71
N ALA A 189 10.65 -9.01 11.31
CA ALA A 189 12.05 -9.27 11.00
C ALA A 189 12.22 -10.67 10.39
N GLY A 190 13.27 -10.84 9.58
CA GLY A 190 13.61 -12.10 8.93
C GLY A 190 15.04 -12.55 9.25
N ILE A 191 15.23 -13.85 9.46
CA ILE A 191 16.54 -14.47 9.62
C ILE A 191 16.68 -15.70 8.71
N ALA A 192 17.89 -15.93 8.23
CA ALA A 192 18.24 -17.16 7.54
C ALA A 192 19.14 -18.02 8.40
N MET A 193 18.84 -19.29 8.42
CA MET A 193 19.42 -20.30 9.28
C MET A 193 19.97 -21.43 8.42
N GLY A 194 21.03 -22.06 8.90
CA GLY A 194 21.63 -23.22 8.25
C GLY A 194 21.77 -24.38 9.22
N LEU A 195 21.89 -25.57 8.66
CA LEU A 195 22.29 -26.77 9.37
C LEU A 195 23.42 -27.45 8.60
N VAL A 196 24.48 -27.80 9.30
CA VAL A 196 25.54 -28.68 8.80
C VAL A 196 25.55 -29.92 9.69
N LYS A 197 25.52 -31.10 9.08
CA LYS A 197 25.52 -32.40 9.77
C LYS A 197 26.60 -33.29 9.18
N GLU A 198 27.54 -33.71 10.02
CA GLU A 198 28.62 -34.63 9.63
C GLU A 198 28.57 -35.84 10.58
N GLU A 199 28.27 -37.03 10.02
CA GLU A 199 28.08 -38.26 10.79
C GLU A 199 27.06 -38.10 11.94
N ASN A 200 27.52 -38.11 13.19
CA ASN A 200 26.70 -37.93 14.40
C ASN A 200 26.69 -36.49 14.94
N GLU A 201 27.52 -35.60 14.38
CA GLU A 201 27.66 -34.22 14.84
C GLU A 201 26.84 -33.26 13.95
N TYR A 202 26.30 -32.21 14.56
CA TYR A 202 25.59 -31.18 13.83
C TYR A 202 25.82 -29.78 14.42
N ALA A 203 25.66 -28.77 13.56
CA ALA A 203 25.76 -27.36 13.92
C ALA A 203 24.62 -26.58 13.26
N ILE A 204 23.91 -25.79 14.07
CA ILE A 204 22.87 -24.87 13.62
C ILE A 204 23.49 -23.48 13.53
N LEU A 205 23.40 -22.87 12.35
CA LEU A 205 24.00 -21.59 12.03
C LEU A 205 22.93 -20.49 11.98
N SER A 206 23.14 -19.42 12.73
CA SER A 206 22.39 -18.17 12.63
C SER A 206 22.99 -17.26 11.57
N ASP A 207 22.12 -16.61 10.80
CA ASP A 207 22.50 -15.59 9.83
C ASP A 207 23.58 -16.07 8.85
N ILE A 208 23.22 -17.08 8.05
CA ILE A 208 24.15 -17.74 7.14
C ILE A 208 24.64 -16.85 6.00
N GLN A 209 25.89 -17.06 5.63
CA GLN A 209 26.51 -16.51 4.42
C GLN A 209 26.22 -17.38 3.19
N GLY A 210 26.45 -16.83 1.99
CA GLY A 210 26.26 -17.60 0.75
C GLY A 210 27.11 -18.87 0.68
N ILE A 211 28.33 -18.83 1.22
CA ILE A 211 29.20 -20.01 1.32
C ILE A 211 28.64 -21.08 2.28
N GLU A 212 28.02 -20.67 3.38
CA GLU A 212 27.47 -21.58 4.38
C GLU A 212 26.20 -22.27 3.87
N ASP A 213 25.37 -21.57 3.09
CA ASP A 213 24.24 -22.17 2.36
C ASP A 213 24.71 -23.21 1.32
N ALA A 214 25.67 -22.83 0.48
CA ALA A 214 26.20 -23.69 -0.57
C ALA A 214 26.80 -25.00 -0.04
N LEU A 215 27.38 -24.96 1.17
CA LEU A 215 28.06 -26.09 1.80
C LEU A 215 27.20 -26.81 2.86
N GLY A 216 26.08 -26.23 3.27
CA GLY A 216 25.16 -26.75 4.27
C GLY A 216 24.19 -27.81 3.75
N ASP A 217 23.52 -28.48 4.69
CA ASP A 217 22.61 -29.60 4.45
C ASP A 217 21.13 -29.22 4.53
N MET A 218 20.83 -28.10 5.18
CA MET A 218 19.50 -27.49 5.19
C MET A 218 19.68 -25.98 5.33
N ASP A 219 18.93 -25.22 4.54
CA ASP A 219 18.73 -23.80 4.75
C ASP A 219 17.27 -23.53 5.02
N PHE A 220 17.00 -22.66 5.98
CA PHE A 220 15.63 -22.24 6.23
C PHE A 220 15.55 -20.78 6.63
N LYS A 221 14.44 -20.16 6.29
CA LYS A 221 14.20 -18.73 6.41
C LYS A 221 12.97 -18.55 7.27
N VAL A 222 13.12 -17.78 8.35
CA VAL A 222 12.05 -17.54 9.32
C VAL A 222 11.81 -16.04 9.38
N ALA A 223 10.59 -15.63 9.05
CA ALA A 223 10.12 -14.26 9.21
C ALA A 223 8.98 -14.21 10.23
N GLY A 224 8.90 -13.13 10.98
CA GLY A 224 7.85 -12.97 11.98
C GLY A 224 8.00 -11.76 12.87
N THR A 225 7.00 -11.57 13.71
CA THR A 225 6.92 -10.52 14.72
C THR A 225 7.53 -11.01 16.04
N GLN A 226 7.40 -10.20 17.09
CA GLN A 226 7.68 -10.62 18.46
C GLN A 226 6.74 -11.74 18.95
N THR A 227 5.50 -11.77 18.45
CA THR A 227 4.45 -12.68 18.92
C THR A 227 4.39 -14.00 18.15
N GLY A 228 4.89 -14.06 16.92
CA GLY A 228 4.76 -15.26 16.10
C GLY A 228 5.57 -15.25 14.80
N VAL A 229 5.49 -16.36 14.08
CA VAL A 229 6.06 -16.54 12.74
C VAL A 229 4.99 -16.15 11.71
N THR A 230 5.36 -15.35 10.72
CA THR A 230 4.48 -14.96 9.60
C THR A 230 4.79 -15.77 8.34
N ALA A 231 6.05 -16.14 8.12
CA ALA A 231 6.45 -17.02 7.04
C ALA A 231 7.62 -17.93 7.44
N LEU A 232 7.59 -19.15 6.92
CA LEU A 232 8.64 -20.14 7.06
C LEU A 232 8.90 -20.78 5.69
N GLN A 233 10.14 -20.76 5.22
CA GLN A 233 10.59 -21.52 4.06
C GLN A 233 11.72 -22.44 4.49
N MET A 234 11.69 -23.70 4.08
CA MET A 234 12.72 -24.70 4.40
C MET A 234 13.11 -25.46 3.14
N ASP A 235 14.41 -25.54 2.88
CA ASP A 235 15.00 -26.36 1.83
C ASP A 235 15.94 -27.38 2.50
N ILE A 236 15.54 -28.66 2.48
CA ILE A 236 16.27 -29.75 3.13
C ILE A 236 16.97 -30.57 2.04
N LYS A 237 18.30 -30.71 2.14
CA LYS A 237 19.14 -31.43 1.17
C LYS A 237 19.50 -32.86 1.63
N ILE A 238 19.23 -33.22 2.88
CA ILE A 238 19.56 -34.54 3.46
C ILE A 238 18.39 -35.18 4.22
N ALA A 239 18.42 -36.50 4.37
CA ALA A 239 17.54 -37.21 5.31
C ALA A 239 18.04 -37.10 6.76
N GLY A 240 17.14 -37.28 7.73
CA GLY A 240 17.52 -37.43 9.14
C GLY A 240 17.66 -36.13 9.93
N VAL A 241 16.84 -35.12 9.63
CA VAL A 241 16.59 -33.97 10.52
C VAL A 241 15.52 -34.40 11.52
N SER A 242 15.89 -34.59 12.80
CA SER A 242 14.94 -34.96 13.85
C SER A 242 14.06 -33.77 14.25
N ARG A 243 12.92 -34.07 14.89
CA ARG A 243 12.05 -33.04 15.46
C ARG A 243 12.79 -32.17 16.49
N GLU A 244 13.69 -32.75 17.27
CA GLU A 244 14.45 -31.99 18.28
C GLU A 244 15.41 -31.00 17.61
N ILE A 245 16.09 -31.40 16.54
CA ILE A 245 16.97 -30.52 15.77
C ILE A 245 16.17 -29.34 15.22
N LEU A 246 14.99 -29.61 14.66
CA LEU A 246 14.12 -28.56 14.12
C LEU A 246 13.64 -27.61 15.22
N GLU A 247 13.26 -28.13 16.39
CA GLU A 247 12.83 -27.31 17.52
C GLU A 247 13.95 -26.40 18.02
N MET A 248 15.16 -26.93 18.19
CA MET A 248 16.35 -26.14 18.55
C MET A 248 16.64 -25.08 17.49
N ALA A 249 16.55 -25.43 16.21
CA ALA A 249 16.82 -24.51 15.11
C ALA A 249 15.81 -23.36 15.06
N LEU A 250 14.53 -23.63 15.32
CA LEU A 250 13.48 -22.61 15.40
C LEU A 250 13.63 -21.72 16.64
N ARG A 251 14.07 -22.26 17.78
CA ARG A 251 14.37 -21.46 18.98
C ARG A 251 15.53 -20.50 18.72
N GLN A 252 16.64 -20.99 18.16
CA GLN A 252 17.77 -20.15 17.79
C GLN A 252 17.38 -19.10 16.72
N ALA A 253 16.53 -19.48 15.76
CA ALA A 253 15.98 -18.55 14.77
C ALA A 253 15.12 -17.45 15.41
N ARG A 254 14.30 -17.79 16.42
CA ARG A 254 13.51 -16.81 17.16
C ARG A 254 14.43 -15.80 17.85
N ASP A 255 15.44 -16.26 18.57
CA ASP A 255 16.33 -15.38 19.33
C ASP A 255 17.10 -14.45 18.37
N GLY A 256 17.56 -15.00 17.25
CA GLY A 256 18.22 -14.19 16.23
C GLY A 256 17.28 -13.19 15.53
N ARG A 257 16.04 -13.59 15.25
CA ARG A 257 15.02 -12.69 14.72
C ARG A 257 14.71 -11.55 15.69
N MET A 258 14.65 -11.82 16.99
CA MET A 258 14.40 -10.79 18.02
C MET A 258 15.54 -9.79 18.10
N PHE A 259 16.79 -10.23 17.97
CA PHE A 259 17.94 -9.33 17.88
C PHE A 259 17.89 -8.43 16.64
N ILE A 260 17.53 -8.99 15.47
CA ILE A 260 17.37 -8.19 14.24
C ILE A 260 16.23 -7.17 14.41
N LEU A 261 15.11 -7.61 14.98
CA LEU A 261 13.96 -6.75 15.24
C LEU A 261 14.32 -5.59 16.17
N SER A 262 15.04 -5.86 17.27
CA SER A 262 15.45 -4.78 18.19
C SER A 262 16.32 -3.74 17.49
N LYS A 263 17.22 -4.16 16.61
CA LYS A 263 18.05 -3.24 15.81
C LYS A 263 17.23 -2.37 14.86
N MET A 264 16.18 -2.91 14.26
CA MET A 264 15.26 -2.14 13.43
C MET A 264 14.46 -1.12 14.26
N LEU A 265 13.98 -1.53 15.44
CA LEU A 265 13.21 -0.67 16.35
C LEU A 265 14.03 0.49 16.92
N GLU A 266 15.36 0.36 17.02
CA GLU A 266 16.26 1.46 17.34
C GLU A 266 16.22 2.59 16.29
N THR A 267 15.85 2.29 15.04
CA THR A 267 15.74 3.27 13.94
C THR A 267 14.33 3.85 13.83
N ILE A 268 13.32 2.98 13.84
CA ILE A 268 11.91 3.38 13.79
C ILE A 268 11.07 2.31 14.49
N SER A 269 10.40 2.71 15.58
CA SER A 269 9.60 1.79 16.40
C SER A 269 8.12 1.76 16.03
N GLU A 270 7.62 2.86 15.48
CA GLU A 270 6.21 3.08 15.15
C GLU A 270 6.08 3.72 13.77
N PRO A 271 4.95 3.51 13.07
CA PRO A 271 4.68 4.21 11.82
C PRO A 271 4.75 5.73 12.01
N ARG A 272 5.21 6.46 10.98
CA ARG A 272 5.12 7.93 11.01
C ARG A 272 3.65 8.36 11.15
N ALA A 273 3.42 9.35 11.99
CA ALA A 273 2.09 9.90 12.25
C ALA A 273 1.45 10.55 11.01
N GLU A 274 2.29 11.10 10.12
CA GLU A 274 1.85 11.73 8.88
C GLU A 274 2.42 10.98 7.68
N LEU A 275 1.57 10.80 6.65
CA LEU A 275 1.99 10.28 5.35
C LEU A 275 2.86 11.31 4.62
N SER A 276 3.70 10.83 3.71
CA SER A 276 4.50 11.68 2.83
C SER A 276 3.64 12.73 2.11
N THR A 277 4.18 13.94 1.95
CA THR A 277 3.52 15.03 1.21
C THR A 277 3.29 14.70 -0.26
N TYR A 278 4.05 13.74 -0.80
CA TYR A 278 3.92 13.25 -2.17
C TYR A 278 2.96 12.06 -2.28
N ALA A 279 2.59 11.44 -1.14
CA ALA A 279 1.58 10.39 -1.15
C ALA A 279 0.20 10.98 -1.47
N PRO A 280 -0.62 10.28 -2.26
CA PRO A 280 -2.01 10.70 -2.43
C PRO A 280 -2.68 10.71 -1.06
N ARG A 281 -3.48 11.73 -0.78
CA ARG A 281 -4.39 11.73 0.37
C ARG A 281 -5.72 11.19 -0.10
N ILE A 282 -6.25 10.22 0.64
CA ILE A 282 -7.54 9.60 0.36
C ILE A 282 -8.59 10.20 1.29
N ILE A 283 -9.60 10.83 0.71
CA ILE A 283 -10.82 11.24 1.41
C ILE A 283 -11.87 10.17 1.12
N SER A 284 -12.39 9.54 2.17
CA SER A 284 -13.45 8.55 2.07
C SER A 284 -14.74 9.03 2.70
N PHE A 285 -15.88 8.81 2.04
CA PHE A 285 -17.21 9.01 2.59
C PHE A 285 -18.21 8.02 1.97
N THR A 286 -19.37 7.85 2.60
CA THR A 286 -20.42 6.94 2.11
C THR A 286 -21.55 7.75 1.50
N ILE A 287 -22.09 7.26 0.38
CA ILE A 287 -23.28 7.77 -0.29
C ILE A 287 -24.36 6.69 -0.34
N ASP A 288 -25.61 7.11 -0.53
CA ASP A 288 -26.71 6.17 -0.74
C ASP A 288 -26.47 5.34 -2.03
N PRO A 289 -26.58 4.00 -1.99
CA PRO A 289 -26.33 3.15 -3.17
C PRO A 289 -27.16 3.52 -4.39
N ASP A 290 -28.38 4.02 -4.19
CA ASP A 290 -29.27 4.46 -5.28
C ASP A 290 -28.70 5.65 -6.07
N LYS A 291 -27.87 6.49 -5.42
CA LYS A 291 -27.29 7.71 -6.01
C LYS A 291 -25.96 7.46 -6.72
N ILE A 292 -25.38 6.26 -6.62
CA ILE A 292 -24.16 5.88 -7.34
C ILE A 292 -24.31 6.14 -8.84
N ARG A 293 -25.49 5.82 -9.41
CA ARG A 293 -25.79 6.03 -10.84
C ARG A 293 -25.74 7.50 -11.25
N GLU A 294 -26.12 8.41 -10.36
CA GLU A 294 -26.09 9.86 -10.62
C GLU A 294 -24.65 10.39 -10.61
N VAL A 295 -23.82 9.90 -9.69
CA VAL A 295 -22.40 10.31 -9.58
C VAL A 295 -21.57 9.78 -10.75
N ILE A 296 -21.77 8.51 -11.16
CA ILE A 296 -21.06 7.91 -12.30
C ILE A 296 -21.58 8.53 -13.62
N GLY A 297 -22.89 8.73 -13.72
CA GLY A 297 -23.58 9.19 -14.91
C GLY A 297 -23.59 8.15 -16.05
N PRO A 298 -24.30 8.42 -17.16
CA PRO A 298 -24.42 7.48 -18.27
C PRO A 298 -23.05 7.18 -18.90
N GLY A 299 -22.61 5.91 -18.80
CA GLY A 299 -21.33 5.44 -19.34
C GLY A 299 -20.10 5.96 -18.61
N GLY A 300 -20.23 6.42 -17.36
CA GLY A 300 -19.12 6.99 -16.59
C GLY A 300 -18.69 8.38 -17.05
N LYS A 301 -19.51 9.08 -17.84
CA LYS A 301 -19.16 10.41 -18.36
C LYS A 301 -19.01 11.45 -17.25
N MET A 302 -19.82 11.35 -16.19
CA MET A 302 -19.83 12.35 -15.14
C MET A 302 -18.56 12.24 -14.28
N ILE A 303 -18.27 11.03 -13.80
CA ILE A 303 -17.07 10.77 -13.01
C ILE A 303 -15.79 11.07 -13.80
N LYS A 304 -15.71 10.72 -15.09
CA LYS A 304 -14.58 11.08 -15.96
C LYS A 304 -14.38 12.59 -16.08
N LYS A 305 -15.46 13.37 -16.18
CA LYS A 305 -15.37 14.84 -16.25
C LYS A 305 -14.88 15.45 -14.93
N ILE A 306 -15.28 14.88 -13.78
CA ILE A 306 -14.78 15.30 -12.47
C ILE A 306 -13.29 15.01 -12.36
N ILE A 307 -12.86 13.79 -12.72
CA ILE A 307 -11.45 13.37 -12.75
C ILE A 307 -10.62 14.29 -13.66
N GLU A 308 -11.09 14.58 -14.87
CA GLU A 308 -10.38 15.43 -15.84
C GLU A 308 -10.19 16.87 -15.36
N GLN A 309 -11.19 17.44 -14.66
CA GLN A 309 -11.09 18.82 -14.16
C GLN A 309 -10.28 18.95 -12.88
N THR A 310 -10.41 17.98 -11.97
CA THR A 310 -9.78 18.07 -10.64
C THR A 310 -8.43 17.37 -10.58
N GLY A 311 -8.14 16.48 -11.53
CA GLY A 311 -6.91 15.67 -11.56
C GLY A 311 -6.82 14.66 -10.42
N VAL A 312 -7.96 14.28 -9.81
CA VAL A 312 -8.02 13.32 -8.71
C VAL A 312 -8.40 11.93 -9.24
N SER A 313 -8.03 10.86 -8.51
CA SER A 313 -8.60 9.53 -8.74
C SER A 313 -9.86 9.36 -7.90
N ILE A 314 -10.92 8.79 -8.46
CA ILE A 314 -12.17 8.52 -7.74
C ILE A 314 -12.53 7.05 -7.95
N ASP A 315 -12.60 6.32 -6.86
CA ASP A 315 -13.06 4.92 -6.80
C ASP A 315 -14.40 4.88 -6.04
N ILE A 316 -15.42 4.25 -6.62
CA ILE A 316 -16.75 4.10 -6.01
C ILE A 316 -17.08 2.62 -5.96
N GLU A 317 -17.33 2.11 -4.76
CA GLU A 317 -17.74 0.75 -4.50
C GLU A 317 -19.27 0.59 -4.63
N ASP A 318 -19.71 -0.63 -4.92
CA ASP A 318 -21.14 -0.96 -5.08
C ASP A 318 -21.96 -0.75 -3.79
N ASP A 319 -21.29 -0.72 -2.63
CA ASP A 319 -21.90 -0.45 -1.32
C ASP A 319 -22.06 1.05 -1.01
N GLY A 320 -21.64 1.92 -1.92
CA GLY A 320 -21.74 3.38 -1.78
C GLY A 320 -20.53 4.03 -1.10
N ARG A 321 -19.44 3.30 -0.80
CA ARG A 321 -18.19 3.93 -0.37
C ARG A 321 -17.51 4.62 -1.55
N VAL A 322 -17.20 5.91 -1.36
CA VAL A 322 -16.48 6.74 -2.34
C VAL A 322 -15.10 7.08 -1.77
N PHE A 323 -14.06 6.81 -2.55
CA PHE A 323 -12.67 7.14 -2.25
C PHE A 323 -12.13 8.14 -3.26
N ILE A 324 -11.67 9.30 -2.79
CA ILE A 324 -11.07 10.34 -3.62
C ILE A 324 -9.60 10.45 -3.26
N ALA A 325 -8.70 10.09 -4.17
CA ALA A 325 -7.26 10.14 -3.99
C ALA A 325 -6.63 11.32 -4.75
N SER A 326 -5.89 12.18 -4.06
CA SER A 326 -5.10 13.24 -4.70
C SER A 326 -3.89 13.65 -3.87
N PRO A 327 -2.72 13.96 -4.49
CA PRO A 327 -1.61 14.58 -3.76
C PRO A 327 -1.92 16.02 -3.32
N ASN A 328 -2.93 16.68 -3.89
CA ASN A 328 -3.33 18.04 -3.53
C ASN A 328 -4.66 18.05 -2.75
N GLN A 329 -4.59 18.46 -1.47
CA GLN A 329 -5.76 18.55 -0.59
C GLN A 329 -6.86 19.47 -1.15
N ALA A 330 -6.49 20.56 -1.82
CA ALA A 330 -7.47 21.50 -2.38
C ALA A 330 -8.27 20.85 -3.52
N ALA A 331 -7.60 20.07 -4.37
CA ALA A 331 -8.23 19.34 -5.47
C ALA A 331 -9.15 18.22 -4.95
N ALA A 332 -8.70 17.48 -3.93
CA ALA A 332 -9.52 16.45 -3.29
C ALA A 332 -10.79 17.05 -2.68
N ASN A 333 -10.66 18.15 -1.92
CA ASN A 333 -11.80 18.83 -1.32
C ASN A 333 -12.79 19.36 -2.37
N GLN A 334 -12.28 19.90 -3.49
CA GLN A 334 -13.12 20.35 -4.60
C GLN A 334 -13.93 19.18 -5.18
N ALA A 335 -13.29 18.03 -5.42
CA ALA A 335 -13.99 16.84 -5.89
C ALA A 335 -15.04 16.33 -4.89
N THR A 336 -14.72 16.34 -3.58
CA THR A 336 -15.68 16.00 -2.53
C THR A 336 -16.90 16.92 -2.56
N SER A 337 -16.70 18.24 -2.65
CA SER A 337 -17.80 19.20 -2.73
C SER A 337 -18.65 19.02 -3.98
N ILE A 338 -18.03 18.71 -5.13
CA ILE A 338 -18.75 18.42 -6.38
C ILE A 338 -19.66 17.20 -6.18
N ILE A 339 -19.13 16.10 -5.65
CA ILE A 339 -19.91 14.86 -5.43
C ILE A 339 -21.00 15.07 -4.39
N GLN A 340 -20.72 15.78 -3.29
CA GLN A 340 -21.71 16.10 -2.26
C GLN A 340 -22.87 16.95 -2.80
N ASN A 341 -22.58 17.94 -3.64
CA ASN A 341 -23.62 18.76 -4.26
C ASN A 341 -24.48 17.97 -5.26
N LEU A 342 -23.91 16.96 -5.93
CA LEU A 342 -24.64 16.06 -6.82
C LEU A 342 -25.65 15.18 -6.07
N ILE A 343 -25.22 14.59 -4.95
CA ILE A 343 -26.05 13.69 -4.14
C ILE A 343 -27.01 14.44 -3.20
N GLN A 344 -26.89 15.77 -3.11
CA GLN A 344 -27.72 16.56 -2.21
C GLN A 344 -29.17 16.53 -2.69
N ASP A 345 -30.03 15.97 -1.85
CA ASP A 345 -31.47 15.96 -2.09
C ASP A 345 -32.12 17.24 -1.63
N VAL A 346 -33.15 17.62 -2.38
CA VAL A 346 -33.97 18.77 -2.07
C VAL A 346 -35.01 18.33 -1.03
N GLU A 347 -34.72 18.57 0.25
CA GLU A 347 -35.64 18.22 1.34
C GLU A 347 -36.90 19.11 1.33
N VAL A 348 -38.09 18.49 1.38
CA VAL A 348 -39.37 19.18 1.55
C VAL A 348 -39.38 19.91 2.90
N GLY A 349 -39.72 21.19 2.89
CA GLY A 349 -39.78 22.02 4.10
C GLY A 349 -38.53 22.85 4.39
N LYS A 350 -37.40 22.57 3.73
CA LYS A 350 -36.14 23.31 3.92
C LYS A 350 -36.12 24.60 3.09
N VAL A 351 -35.49 25.63 3.64
CA VAL A 351 -35.31 26.93 2.99
C VAL A 351 -33.94 26.95 2.33
N TYR A 352 -33.91 27.32 1.06
CA TYR A 352 -32.71 27.44 0.25
C TYR A 352 -32.58 28.86 -0.30
N LEU A 353 -31.35 29.33 -0.47
CA LEU A 353 -31.05 30.55 -1.22
C LEU A 353 -30.83 30.14 -2.68
N GLY A 354 -31.78 30.47 -3.54
CA GLY A 354 -31.74 30.05 -4.94
C GLY A 354 -31.69 31.22 -5.91
N LYS A 355 -31.10 31.01 -7.07
CA LYS A 355 -30.95 32.03 -8.11
C LYS A 355 -32.01 31.87 -9.21
N VAL A 356 -32.64 32.96 -9.62
CA VAL A 356 -33.65 32.93 -10.69
C VAL A 356 -32.96 32.71 -12.04
N VAL A 357 -33.22 31.57 -12.68
CA VAL A 357 -32.61 31.21 -13.97
C VAL A 357 -33.46 31.67 -15.15
N ARG A 358 -34.78 31.51 -15.05
CA ARG A 358 -35.72 31.86 -16.12
C ARG A 358 -37.08 32.25 -15.56
N LEU A 359 -37.72 33.21 -16.23
CA LEU A 359 -39.06 33.67 -15.90
C LEU A 359 -40.07 33.18 -16.94
N MET A 360 -41.21 32.67 -16.47
CA MET A 360 -42.38 32.37 -17.30
C MET A 360 -43.60 33.13 -16.78
N ASP A 361 -44.66 33.23 -17.59
CA ASP A 361 -45.86 33.98 -17.22
C ASP A 361 -46.58 33.42 -15.98
N PHE A 362 -46.42 32.12 -15.73
CA PHE A 362 -47.04 31.41 -14.60
C PHE A 362 -46.11 31.22 -13.38
N GLY A 363 -44.83 31.56 -13.48
CA GLY A 363 -43.88 31.34 -12.39
C GLY A 363 -42.42 31.64 -12.72
N ALA A 364 -41.56 31.56 -11.71
CA ALA A 364 -40.11 31.71 -11.85
C ALA A 364 -39.43 30.37 -11.56
N PHE A 365 -38.49 29.96 -12.42
CA PHE A 365 -37.63 28.82 -12.12
C PHE A 365 -36.41 29.31 -11.34
N VAL A 366 -36.22 28.71 -10.19
CA VAL A 366 -35.17 29.06 -9.24
C VAL A 366 -34.27 27.86 -9.09
N GLU A 367 -32.98 28.06 -9.35
CA GLU A 367 -31.94 27.07 -9.10
C GLU A 367 -31.65 27.03 -7.62
N ILE A 368 -32.00 25.91 -6.97
CA ILE A 368 -31.92 25.71 -5.53
C ILE A 368 -30.55 25.15 -5.15
N ILE A 369 -30.07 24.22 -5.98
CA ILE A 369 -28.74 23.63 -5.87
C ILE A 369 -28.01 24.04 -7.15
N PRO A 370 -26.97 24.89 -7.07
CA PRO A 370 -26.27 25.36 -8.25
C PRO A 370 -25.70 24.20 -9.03
N GLY A 371 -25.94 24.21 -10.33
CA GLY A 371 -25.40 23.26 -11.27
C GLY A 371 -23.89 23.32 -11.26
N VAL A 372 -23.26 22.19 -10.95
CA VAL A 372 -21.80 22.11 -10.93
C VAL A 372 -21.32 21.78 -12.35
N MET A 373 -20.29 22.48 -12.81
CA MET A 373 -19.60 22.21 -14.08
C MET A 373 -20.45 22.37 -15.37
N GLY A 374 -21.31 23.39 -15.43
CA GLY A 374 -22.09 23.72 -16.65
C GLY A 374 -23.25 22.76 -16.94
N MET A 375 -23.70 22.02 -15.93
CA MET A 375 -24.93 21.24 -15.96
C MET A 375 -26.09 22.02 -15.34
N GLN A 376 -27.34 21.63 -15.64
CA GLN A 376 -28.50 22.18 -14.98
C GLN A 376 -28.46 21.81 -13.49
N GLY A 377 -28.44 22.82 -12.61
CA GLY A 377 -28.70 22.61 -11.19
C GLY A 377 -30.11 22.08 -10.95
N LYS A 378 -30.39 21.65 -9.71
CA LYS A 378 -31.77 21.27 -9.35
C LYS A 378 -32.64 22.53 -9.33
N GLU A 379 -33.41 22.72 -10.39
CA GLU A 379 -34.39 23.81 -10.53
C GLU A 379 -35.70 23.45 -9.83
N GLY A 380 -36.28 24.42 -9.12
CA GLY A 380 -37.65 24.36 -8.65
C GLY A 380 -38.50 25.48 -9.24
N LEU A 381 -39.80 25.23 -9.36
CA LEU A 381 -40.77 26.20 -9.86
C LEU A 381 -41.40 26.95 -8.69
N VAL A 382 -41.28 28.27 -8.67
CA VAL A 382 -42.09 29.14 -7.82
C VAL A 382 -43.29 29.61 -8.65
N HIS A 383 -44.48 29.10 -8.35
CA HIS A 383 -45.70 29.54 -8.99
C HIS A 383 -46.01 31.00 -8.63
N ILE A 384 -46.63 31.78 -9.53
CA ILE A 384 -46.94 33.21 -9.33
C ILE A 384 -47.72 33.49 -8.03
N SER A 385 -48.58 32.56 -7.60
CA SER A 385 -49.35 32.68 -6.34
C SER A 385 -48.53 32.48 -5.06
N GLN A 386 -47.31 31.94 -5.18
CA GLN A 386 -46.39 31.62 -4.08
C GLN A 386 -45.17 32.56 -4.02
N LEU A 387 -45.14 33.59 -4.88
CA LEU A 387 -44.02 34.54 -5.00
C LEU A 387 -44.06 35.65 -3.93
N ALA A 388 -45.25 36.15 -3.59
CA ALA A 388 -45.43 37.22 -2.60
C ALA A 388 -46.72 37.01 -1.78
N GLU A 389 -46.85 37.71 -0.64
CA GLU A 389 -48.10 37.66 0.15
C GLU A 389 -49.27 38.30 -0.61
N GLU A 390 -48.99 39.36 -1.35
CA GLU A 390 -49.94 40.16 -2.13
C GLU A 390 -50.22 39.54 -3.51
N ARG A 391 -51.33 39.92 -4.13
CA ARG A 391 -51.72 39.39 -5.45
C ARG A 391 -50.86 40.04 -6.54
N VAL A 392 -49.92 39.26 -7.07
CA VAL A 392 -49.02 39.68 -8.14
C VAL A 392 -49.66 39.46 -9.50
N ALA A 393 -49.69 40.49 -10.35
CA ALA A 393 -50.23 40.40 -11.70
C ALA A 393 -49.20 39.83 -12.70
N ARG A 394 -47.91 40.17 -12.57
CA ARG A 394 -46.83 39.67 -13.42
C ARG A 394 -45.61 39.28 -12.59
N VAL A 395 -44.99 38.15 -12.90
CA VAL A 395 -43.82 37.63 -12.19
C VAL A 395 -42.63 38.61 -12.21
N ARG A 396 -42.45 39.32 -13.34
CA ARG A 396 -41.39 40.32 -13.55
C ARG A 396 -41.45 41.53 -12.60
N ASP A 397 -42.61 41.76 -11.97
CA ASP A 397 -42.78 42.87 -11.05
C ASP A 397 -42.10 42.61 -9.69
N VAL A 398 -41.78 41.33 -9.39
CA VAL A 398 -41.30 40.89 -8.07
C VAL A 398 -39.90 40.29 -8.11
N VAL A 399 -39.50 39.71 -9.24
CA VAL A 399 -38.20 39.05 -9.41
C VAL A 399 -37.64 39.30 -10.81
N LYS A 400 -36.32 39.46 -10.91
CA LYS A 400 -35.59 39.55 -12.18
C LYS A 400 -34.78 38.27 -12.41
N GLU A 401 -34.45 38.00 -13.67
CA GLU A 401 -33.49 36.94 -13.99
C GLU A 401 -32.14 37.29 -13.37
N GLY A 402 -31.57 36.32 -12.66
CA GLY A 402 -30.32 36.47 -11.90
C GLY A 402 -30.49 36.89 -10.43
N ASP A 403 -31.69 37.23 -9.95
CA ASP A 403 -31.91 37.57 -8.54
C ASP A 403 -31.73 36.34 -7.63
N GLU A 404 -31.14 36.56 -6.45
CA GLU A 404 -31.06 35.57 -5.37
C GLU A 404 -32.26 35.73 -4.42
N ILE A 405 -33.06 34.67 -4.30
CA ILE A 405 -34.26 34.66 -3.46
C ILE A 405 -34.29 33.45 -2.52
N LEU A 406 -34.73 33.68 -1.28
CA LEU A 406 -34.98 32.62 -0.32
C LEU A 406 -36.31 31.93 -0.65
N VAL A 407 -36.26 30.62 -0.86
CA VAL A 407 -37.39 29.79 -1.27
C VAL A 407 -37.46 28.54 -0.41
N LYS A 408 -38.67 28.16 0.01
CA LYS A 408 -38.93 26.93 0.75
C LYS A 408 -39.52 25.88 -0.17
N VAL A 409 -39.04 24.64 -0.08
CA VAL A 409 -39.59 23.52 -0.84
C VAL A 409 -40.93 23.13 -0.22
N THR A 410 -42.01 23.21 -1.00
CA THR A 410 -43.37 22.87 -0.51
C THR A 410 -43.72 21.42 -0.77
N ASP A 411 -43.40 20.91 -1.96
CA ASP A 411 -43.75 19.55 -2.37
C ASP A 411 -42.89 19.11 -3.56
N ILE A 412 -42.77 17.79 -3.76
CA ILE A 412 -42.14 17.18 -4.93
C ILE A 412 -43.19 16.35 -5.65
N ASP A 413 -43.56 16.76 -6.86
CA ASP A 413 -44.57 16.09 -7.67
C ASP A 413 -44.13 14.67 -8.06
N ARG A 414 -45.07 13.79 -8.45
CA ARG A 414 -44.82 12.41 -8.89
C ARG A 414 -43.87 12.28 -10.09
N GLN A 415 -43.62 13.38 -10.81
CA GLN A 415 -42.64 13.48 -11.89
C GLN A 415 -41.26 13.99 -11.44
N GLY A 416 -41.02 14.15 -10.13
CA GLY A 416 -39.76 14.64 -9.58
C GLY A 416 -39.56 16.17 -9.68
N ARG A 417 -40.61 16.93 -10.00
CA ARG A 417 -40.55 18.39 -10.10
C ARG A 417 -40.70 19.03 -8.72
N VAL A 418 -39.77 19.91 -8.37
CA VAL A 418 -39.74 20.59 -7.06
C VAL A 418 -40.60 21.85 -7.12
N ASN A 419 -41.61 21.93 -6.26
CA ASN A 419 -42.42 23.12 -6.07
C ASN A 419 -41.87 23.96 -4.92
N LEU A 420 -41.74 25.27 -5.16
CA LEU A 420 -41.15 26.22 -4.22
C LEU A 420 -42.15 27.31 -3.84
N SER A 421 -42.02 27.81 -2.61
CA SER A 421 -42.75 28.97 -2.11
C SER A 421 -41.84 29.98 -1.42
N ARG A 422 -41.88 31.22 -1.90
CA ARG A 422 -41.28 32.39 -1.23
C ARG A 422 -42.22 32.96 -0.16
N LYS A 423 -43.53 32.83 -0.36
CA LYS A 423 -44.58 33.28 0.56
C LYS A 423 -44.48 32.63 1.95
N GLU A 424 -44.16 31.34 2.02
CA GLU A 424 -44.00 30.65 3.31
C GLU A 424 -42.77 31.16 4.09
N VAL A 425 -41.69 31.52 3.41
CA VAL A 425 -40.50 32.10 4.03
C VAL A 425 -40.80 33.48 4.62
N LEU A 426 -41.49 34.34 3.85
CA LEU A 426 -41.90 35.67 4.30
C LEU A 426 -42.85 35.62 5.51
N ARG A 427 -43.79 34.66 5.53
CA ARG A 427 -44.67 34.41 6.68
C ARG A 427 -43.92 33.92 7.92
N GLY A 428 -42.92 33.05 7.73
CA GLY A 428 -42.07 32.57 8.81
C GLY A 428 -41.25 33.68 9.46
N GLN A 429 -40.61 34.53 8.65
CA GLN A 429 -39.82 35.67 9.13
C GLN A 429 -40.67 36.72 9.87
N ARG A 430 -41.91 36.95 9.42
CA ARG A 430 -42.85 37.87 10.08
C ARG A 430 -43.28 37.35 11.45
N LYS A 431 -43.63 36.07 11.58
CA LYS A 431 -43.97 35.43 12.85
C LYS A 431 -42.80 35.37 13.84
N ALA A 432 -41.56 35.22 13.36
CA ALA A 432 -40.37 35.28 14.19
C ALA A 432 -40.13 36.70 14.76
N ARG A 433 -40.25 37.73 13.92
CA ARG A 433 -40.15 39.14 14.35
C ARG A 433 -41.26 39.59 15.30
N GLU A 434 -42.45 39.01 15.22
CA GLU A 434 -43.56 39.27 16.15
C GLU A 434 -43.36 38.58 17.51
N LYS A 435 -42.66 37.44 17.54
CA LYS A 435 -42.28 36.74 18.79
C LYS A 435 -41.11 37.37 19.54
N GLU A 436 -40.16 37.99 18.84
CA GLU A 436 -39.05 38.73 19.49
C GLU A 436 -39.45 40.11 20.02
N LYS A 437 -40.64 40.60 19.62
CA LYS A 437 -41.21 41.88 20.08
C LYS A 437 -42.26 41.71 21.18
N SER A 438 -42.59 40.47 21.55
CA SER A 438 -43.38 40.10 22.72
C SER A 438 -42.46 39.59 23.82
#